data_AF-A0A0Q7JZZ2-F1
#
_entry.id   AF-A0A0Q7JZZ2-F1
#
_cell.length_a   1.000
_cell.length_b   1.000
_cell.length_c   1.000
_cell.angle_alpha   90.00
_cell.angle_beta   90.00
_cell.angle_gamma   90.00
#
_symmetry.space_group_name_H-M   'P 1'
#
loop_
_entity.id
_entity.type
_entity.pdbx_description
1 polymer ?
#
loop_
_entity_poly.entity_id
_entity_poly.type
_entity_poly.pdbx_seq_one_letter_code
_entity_poly.pdbx_strand_id
1 'polypeptide(L)'
;MFPEAHETTIDGVPAFWTEIDESPQVTMTFGVGMRDEPPSLSGVTHLLEHLLFSSMEPSPLLANGATGPSVLRLTASGTPSELVDFVHAVTRAVRTLDALPGAEVDREKRVLEAETTDHYAQPACTLLAHRFGYAGIGKSSGGTVALPLLTLDDVVSWAGTHLTRDNLVLSFVGPPPEGIEIDLPSGVPAPRPVETDSVGVPTVVPSERHHLAFSIVTTPAMASHVACVLDHEILGDLRQLDGLIYSTDTYLTDIDEGRTALDVHLDPLPEQTIPALERLLAVLHRLRDDGVSREAVEYSLRSLRDASADRASCGHQLLRELAHSHVLGVPAHTPRAAAAMAQAVTPAAVTEALRGALGGLLIAVDDEQTVPETVTGPNGLAVRSLDLWVDSGAERPGPGAVRWRARRRGALPGFRLALDANCLWLSARGLEQRVPLDTLAFASHRGDGWIGLLDHDGRSAGIDMTDFRRGRDILDELAKRLPVGLVRATPHP
;
A
#
# COMPACT_ATOMS: atom_id res chain seq x y z
N MET A 1 28.46 -15.03 -11.48
CA MET A 1 29.18 -13.75 -11.31
C MET A 1 28.11 -12.65 -11.36
N PHE A 2 28.00 -11.84 -10.30
CA PHE A 2 26.99 -10.77 -10.25
C PHE A 2 27.25 -9.72 -11.35
N PRO A 3 26.19 -9.13 -11.93
CA PRO A 3 26.35 -7.97 -12.82
C PRO A 3 26.96 -6.80 -12.06
N GLU A 4 27.72 -5.97 -12.78
CA GLU A 4 28.29 -4.73 -12.26
C GLU A 4 27.53 -3.57 -12.90
N ALA A 5 27.13 -2.60 -12.07
CA ALA A 5 26.49 -1.39 -12.55
C ALA A 5 27.54 -0.29 -12.75
N HIS A 6 27.30 0.50 -13.78
CA HIS A 6 28.02 1.72 -14.10
C HIS A 6 27.11 2.91 -13.85
N GLU A 7 27.70 4.01 -13.39
CA GLU A 7 26.99 5.26 -13.14
C GLU A 7 27.45 6.33 -14.14
N THR A 8 26.50 7.12 -14.61
CA THR A 8 26.73 8.29 -15.47
C THR A 8 25.65 9.34 -15.24
N THR A 9 25.67 10.41 -16.02
CA THR A 9 24.68 11.49 -15.96
C THR A 9 24.25 11.86 -17.38
N ILE A 10 22.95 12.03 -17.58
CA ILE A 10 22.33 12.41 -18.86
C ILE A 10 21.48 13.65 -18.60
N ASP A 11 21.82 14.80 -19.18
CA ASP A 11 21.13 16.08 -18.95
C ASP A 11 20.96 16.45 -17.46
N GLY A 12 21.96 16.13 -16.64
CA GLY A 12 21.91 16.35 -15.19
C GLY A 12 21.10 15.31 -14.41
N VAL A 13 20.48 14.34 -15.09
CA VAL A 13 19.76 13.21 -14.49
C VAL A 13 20.73 12.05 -14.23
N PRO A 14 20.78 11.50 -13.01
CA PRO A 14 21.55 10.31 -12.71
C PRO A 14 21.07 9.11 -13.53
N ALA A 15 22.03 8.35 -14.07
CA ALA A 15 21.75 7.19 -14.90
C ALA A 15 22.62 6.00 -14.48
N PHE A 16 21.99 4.85 -14.26
CA PHE A 16 22.66 3.59 -13.98
C PHE A 16 22.53 2.63 -15.17
N TRP A 17 23.55 1.82 -15.42
CA TRP A 17 23.42 0.80 -16.45
C TRP A 17 24.24 -0.45 -16.16
N THR A 18 23.80 -1.59 -16.68
CA THR A 18 24.51 -2.87 -16.55
C THR A 18 24.36 -3.66 -17.83
N GLU A 19 25.35 -4.50 -18.14
CA GLU A 19 25.26 -5.46 -19.24
C GLU A 19 24.69 -6.80 -18.75
N ILE A 20 23.53 -7.17 -19.28
CA ILE A 20 22.91 -8.49 -19.16
C ILE A 20 22.52 -8.98 -20.55
N ASP A 21 22.42 -10.30 -20.72
CA ASP A 21 22.14 -10.95 -22.01
C ASP A 21 20.64 -10.90 -22.34
N GLU A 22 20.11 -9.68 -22.47
CA GLU A 22 18.73 -9.39 -22.83
C GLU A 22 18.67 -8.24 -23.84
N SER A 23 17.48 -8.02 -24.40
CA SER A 23 17.23 -6.85 -25.25
C SER A 23 17.48 -5.55 -24.48
N PRO A 24 18.02 -4.50 -25.12
CA PRO A 24 18.21 -3.20 -24.47
C PRO A 24 16.89 -2.66 -23.92
N GLN A 25 16.98 -2.04 -22.74
CA GLN A 25 15.84 -1.47 -22.05
C GLN A 25 16.21 -0.14 -21.41
N VAL A 26 15.23 0.75 -21.28
CA VAL A 26 15.30 1.95 -20.43
C VAL A 26 14.19 1.90 -19.41
N THR A 27 14.47 2.32 -18.19
CA THR A 27 13.46 2.58 -17.17
C THR A 27 13.64 3.99 -16.62
N MET A 28 12.57 4.77 -16.65
CA MET A 28 12.44 6.06 -15.97
C MET A 28 11.80 5.81 -14.60
N THR A 29 12.52 6.08 -13.52
CA THR A 29 12.03 5.92 -12.15
C THR A 29 11.85 7.28 -11.50
N PHE A 30 10.63 7.61 -11.11
CA PHE A 30 10.31 8.82 -10.37
C PHE A 30 10.13 8.52 -8.88
N GLY A 31 10.66 9.37 -8.00
CA GLY A 31 10.52 9.28 -6.54
C GLY A 31 9.16 9.73 -6.02
N VAL A 32 8.08 9.17 -6.57
CA VAL A 32 6.69 9.40 -6.16
C VAL A 32 5.89 8.11 -6.27
N GLY A 33 5.04 7.81 -5.28
CA GLY A 33 4.14 6.67 -5.35
C GLY A 33 2.85 6.90 -4.55
N MET A 34 2.09 5.82 -4.33
CA MET A 34 0.80 5.87 -3.64
C MET A 34 0.89 6.46 -2.23
N ARG A 35 2.03 6.28 -1.55
CA ARG A 35 2.27 6.81 -0.21
C ARG A 35 2.34 8.33 -0.16
N ASP A 36 2.59 8.98 -1.28
CA ASP A 36 2.78 10.43 -1.35
C ASP A 36 1.42 11.13 -1.60
N GLU A 37 0.44 10.39 -2.12
CA GLU A 37 -0.89 10.91 -2.48
C GLU A 37 -1.67 11.38 -1.25
N PRO A 38 -2.17 12.63 -1.19
CA PRO A 38 -3.14 12.97 -0.16
C PRO A 38 -4.42 12.15 -0.36
N PRO A 39 -5.19 11.82 0.70
CA PRO A 39 -6.45 11.07 0.59
C PRO A 39 -7.40 11.58 -0.51
N SER A 40 -7.46 12.90 -0.66
CA SER A 40 -8.29 13.59 -1.65
C SER A 40 -7.86 13.37 -3.11
N LEU A 41 -6.64 12.86 -3.33
CA LEU A 41 -6.06 12.53 -4.62
C LEU A 41 -5.67 11.04 -4.72
N SER A 42 -6.16 10.17 -3.84
CA SER A 42 -5.86 8.74 -3.90
C SER A 42 -6.15 8.14 -5.29
N GLY A 43 -5.16 7.51 -5.89
CA GLY A 43 -5.16 6.98 -7.26
C GLY A 43 -4.57 7.90 -8.33
N VAL A 44 -4.18 9.13 -8.00
CA VAL A 44 -3.69 10.10 -9.00
C VAL A 44 -2.40 9.67 -9.70
N THR A 45 -1.50 8.96 -9.02
CA THR A 45 -0.24 8.49 -9.62
C THR A 45 -0.51 7.38 -10.62
N HIS A 46 -1.43 6.46 -10.31
CA HIS A 46 -1.80 5.38 -11.21
C HIS A 46 -2.58 5.92 -12.43
N LEU A 47 -3.50 6.88 -12.22
CA LEU A 47 -4.16 7.58 -13.33
C LEU A 47 -3.16 8.36 -14.21
N LEU A 48 -2.17 9.00 -13.61
CA LEU A 48 -1.11 9.68 -14.34
C LEU A 48 -0.34 8.70 -15.23
N GLU A 49 0.04 7.54 -14.72
CA GLU A 49 0.69 6.48 -15.49
C GLU A 49 -0.10 6.12 -16.76
N HIS A 50 -1.40 5.85 -16.62
CA HIS A 50 -2.28 5.55 -17.74
C HIS A 50 -2.35 6.68 -18.77
N LEU A 51 -2.47 7.93 -18.31
CA LEU A 51 -2.56 9.08 -19.20
C LEU A 51 -1.24 9.34 -19.96
N LEU A 52 -0.10 9.04 -19.36
CA LEU A 52 1.19 9.08 -20.05
C LEU A 52 1.23 8.04 -21.18
N PHE A 53 0.84 6.80 -20.91
CA PHE A 53 0.79 5.75 -21.94
C PHE A 53 -0.20 6.07 -23.05
N SER A 54 -1.42 6.47 -22.70
CA SER A 54 -2.41 6.83 -23.71
C SER A 54 -1.97 8.01 -24.60
N SER A 55 -1.11 8.91 -24.09
CA SER A 55 -0.57 10.02 -24.88
C SER A 55 0.49 9.56 -25.90
N MET A 56 1.05 8.37 -25.73
CA MET A 56 2.08 7.78 -26.59
C MET A 56 1.53 6.78 -27.61
N GLU A 57 0.26 6.38 -27.48
CA GLU A 57 -0.36 5.37 -28.35
C GLU A 57 -0.81 5.92 -29.71
N PRO A 58 -0.83 5.07 -30.77
CA PRO A 58 -0.36 3.68 -30.78
C PRO A 58 1.16 3.60 -30.99
N SER A 59 1.83 2.80 -30.16
CA SER A 59 3.26 2.50 -30.30
C SER A 59 3.46 0.97 -30.40
N PRO A 60 4.26 0.47 -31.36
CA PRO A 60 4.62 -0.95 -31.40
C PRO A 60 5.68 -1.32 -30.36
N LEU A 61 6.20 -0.35 -29.61
CA LEU A 61 7.24 -0.55 -28.61
C LEU A 61 6.71 -1.36 -27.42
N LEU A 62 7.50 -2.33 -26.96
CA LEU A 62 7.21 -3.06 -25.73
C LEU A 62 7.47 -2.13 -24.54
N ALA A 63 6.42 -1.51 -24.03
CA ALA A 63 6.48 -0.60 -22.89
C ALA A 63 5.52 -1.02 -21.78
N ASN A 64 5.89 -0.74 -20.54
CA ASN A 64 5.13 -1.08 -19.35
C ASN A 64 5.29 0.00 -18.26
N GLY A 65 4.25 0.18 -17.46
CA GLY A 65 4.27 1.02 -16.26
C GLY A 65 4.14 0.20 -14.98
N ALA A 66 4.58 0.79 -13.88
CA ALA A 66 4.30 0.27 -12.56
C ALA A 66 4.29 1.38 -11.51
N THR A 67 3.14 1.58 -10.89
CA THR A 67 2.97 2.45 -9.72
C THR A 67 3.15 1.61 -8.44
N GLY A 68 4.19 1.91 -7.66
CA GLY A 68 4.43 1.29 -6.36
C GLY A 68 4.12 2.22 -5.18
N PRO A 69 4.39 1.78 -3.94
CA PRO A 69 4.18 2.61 -2.76
C PRO A 69 5.01 3.91 -2.78
N SER A 70 6.26 3.85 -3.24
CA SER A 70 7.23 4.95 -3.14
C SER A 70 7.79 5.46 -4.47
N VAL A 71 7.50 4.78 -5.58
CA VAL A 71 8.05 5.09 -6.92
C VAL A 71 7.07 4.78 -8.04
N LEU A 72 7.15 5.56 -9.12
CA LEU A 72 6.51 5.33 -10.41
C LEU A 72 7.60 4.93 -11.40
N ARG A 73 7.42 3.82 -12.10
CA ARG A 73 8.36 3.33 -13.13
C ARG A 73 7.70 3.25 -14.48
N LEU A 74 8.39 3.74 -15.50
CA LEU A 74 8.01 3.61 -16.90
C LEU A 74 9.16 2.94 -17.63
N THR A 75 8.92 1.76 -18.21
CA THR A 75 9.95 0.93 -18.82
C THR A 75 9.63 0.68 -20.29
N ALA A 76 10.64 0.64 -21.13
CA ALA A 76 10.53 0.17 -22.51
C ALA A 76 11.73 -0.68 -22.92
N SER A 77 11.48 -1.61 -23.83
CA SER A 77 12.47 -2.53 -24.40
C SER A 77 12.49 -2.42 -25.92
N GLY A 78 13.67 -2.26 -26.52
CA GLY A 78 13.78 -2.03 -27.96
C GLY A 78 15.20 -1.72 -28.44
N THR A 79 15.31 -1.24 -29.67
CA THR A 79 16.56 -0.72 -30.24
C THR A 79 16.98 0.59 -29.56
N PRO A 80 18.28 0.95 -29.59
CA PRO A 80 18.77 2.20 -29.00
C PRO A 80 17.97 3.46 -29.40
N SER A 81 17.58 3.58 -30.67
CA SER A 81 16.76 4.71 -31.13
C SER A 81 15.34 4.68 -30.56
N GLU A 82 14.73 3.50 -30.44
CA GLU A 82 13.40 3.37 -29.84
C GLU A 82 13.40 3.72 -28.34
N LEU A 83 14.50 3.44 -27.62
CA LEU A 83 14.65 3.85 -26.22
C LEU A 83 14.78 5.38 -26.08
N VAL A 84 15.50 6.04 -27.00
CA VAL A 84 15.56 7.50 -27.07
C VAL A 84 14.17 8.08 -27.33
N ASP A 85 13.48 7.55 -28.34
CA ASP A 85 12.12 7.97 -28.71
C ASP A 85 11.14 7.80 -27.55
N PHE A 86 11.27 6.72 -26.75
CA PHE A 86 10.45 6.49 -25.56
C PHE A 86 10.67 7.57 -24.49
N VAL A 87 11.93 7.88 -24.16
CA VAL A 87 12.24 8.93 -23.17
C VAL A 87 11.73 10.29 -23.63
N HIS A 88 11.92 10.63 -24.91
CA HIS A 88 11.37 11.85 -25.50
C HIS A 88 9.83 11.86 -25.50
N ALA A 89 9.19 10.71 -25.74
CA ALA A 89 7.74 10.59 -25.72
C ALA A 89 7.16 10.79 -24.32
N VAL A 90 7.77 10.19 -23.28
CA VAL A 90 7.36 10.38 -21.88
C VAL A 90 7.51 11.83 -21.46
N THR A 91 8.68 12.43 -21.69
CA THR A 91 8.92 13.84 -21.30
C THR A 91 7.98 14.80 -22.02
N ARG A 92 7.74 14.59 -23.32
CA ARG A 92 6.72 15.33 -24.07
C ARG A 92 5.31 15.14 -23.50
N ALA A 93 4.91 13.91 -23.18
CA ALA A 93 3.59 13.61 -22.62
C ALA A 93 3.36 14.34 -21.30
N VAL A 94 4.37 14.41 -20.42
CA VAL A 94 4.32 15.22 -19.19
C VAL A 94 4.10 16.71 -19.50
N ARG A 95 4.78 17.24 -20.52
CA ARG A 95 4.72 18.66 -20.90
C ARG A 95 3.40 19.07 -21.57
N THR A 96 2.71 18.14 -22.21
CA THR A 96 1.47 18.39 -22.97
C THR A 96 0.23 17.79 -22.32
N LEU A 97 0.32 17.37 -21.05
CA LEU A 97 -0.76 16.68 -20.36
C LEU A 97 -2.03 17.54 -20.24
N ASP A 98 -1.85 18.85 -20.12
CA ASP A 98 -2.93 19.85 -20.06
C ASP A 98 -3.74 19.96 -21.36
N ALA A 99 -3.20 19.49 -22.48
CA ALA A 99 -3.87 19.47 -23.77
C ALA A 99 -4.75 18.22 -23.98
N LEU A 100 -4.79 17.28 -23.02
CA LEU A 100 -5.59 16.07 -23.16
C LEU A 100 -7.09 16.37 -23.15
N PRO A 101 -7.88 15.75 -24.05
CA PRO A 101 -9.33 15.85 -23.99
C PRO A 101 -9.86 15.24 -22.68
N GLY A 102 -10.83 15.89 -22.02
CA GLY A 102 -11.43 15.32 -20.80
C GLY A 102 -12.03 13.92 -20.99
N ALA A 103 -12.51 13.61 -22.20
CA ALA A 103 -13.01 12.27 -22.54
C ALA A 103 -11.95 11.17 -22.44
N GLU A 104 -10.67 11.52 -22.59
CA GLU A 104 -9.52 10.62 -22.44
C GLU A 104 -9.33 10.24 -20.97
N VAL A 105 -9.38 11.22 -20.08
CA VAL A 105 -9.35 11.02 -18.63
C VAL A 105 -10.49 10.10 -18.17
N ASP A 106 -11.70 10.36 -18.65
CA ASP A 106 -12.86 9.53 -18.31
C ASP A 106 -12.75 8.11 -18.88
N ARG A 107 -12.04 7.92 -20.00
CA ARG A 107 -11.78 6.59 -20.58
C ARG A 107 -10.81 5.82 -19.70
N GLU A 108 -9.68 6.41 -19.35
CA GLU A 108 -8.65 5.74 -18.55
C GLU A 108 -9.12 5.43 -17.13
N LYS A 109 -9.96 6.27 -16.53
CA LYS A 109 -10.64 5.92 -15.27
C LYS A 109 -11.49 4.64 -15.37
N ARG A 110 -12.19 4.44 -16.49
CA ARG A 110 -12.98 3.20 -16.73
C ARG A 110 -12.09 1.99 -16.97
N VAL A 111 -10.93 2.18 -17.61
CA VAL A 111 -9.93 1.12 -17.78
C VAL A 111 -9.40 0.68 -16.42
N LEU A 112 -9.00 1.64 -15.58
CA LEU A 112 -8.54 1.39 -14.22
C LEU A 112 -9.60 0.68 -13.38
N GLU A 113 -10.86 1.13 -13.44
CA GLU A 113 -11.98 0.48 -12.74
C GLU A 113 -12.14 -0.99 -13.17
N ALA A 114 -11.95 -1.29 -14.46
CA ALA A 114 -12.02 -2.65 -15.00
C ALA A 114 -10.79 -3.51 -14.66
N GLU A 115 -9.62 -2.91 -14.44
CA GLU A 115 -8.40 -3.62 -14.05
C GLU A 115 -8.51 -4.24 -12.65
N THR A 116 -9.22 -3.57 -11.74
CA THR A 116 -9.26 -3.99 -10.34
C THR A 116 -10.63 -3.77 -9.71
N THR A 117 -11.66 -4.44 -10.26
CA THR A 117 -13.09 -4.29 -9.91
C THR A 117 -13.40 -4.21 -8.41
N ASP A 118 -12.65 -4.90 -7.54
CA ASP A 118 -12.88 -4.94 -6.09
C ASP A 118 -12.04 -3.93 -5.28
N HIS A 119 -11.05 -3.27 -5.89
CA HIS A 119 -10.17 -2.32 -5.18
C HIS A 119 -10.80 -0.94 -4.93
N TYR A 120 -11.87 -0.60 -5.65
CA TYR A 120 -12.32 0.78 -5.84
C TYR A 120 -13.66 1.13 -5.19
N ALA A 121 -14.38 0.15 -4.63
CA ALA A 121 -15.70 0.39 -4.07
C ALA A 121 -15.67 1.04 -2.67
N GLN A 122 -14.68 0.72 -1.84
CA GLN A 122 -14.57 1.21 -0.45
C GLN A 122 -13.11 1.46 -0.05
N PRO A 123 -12.84 2.41 0.87
CA PRO A 123 -11.57 2.45 1.56
C PRO A 123 -11.45 1.17 2.37
N ALA A 124 -10.61 0.25 1.90
CA ALA A 124 -10.36 -1.01 2.58
C ALA A 124 -8.87 -1.09 2.85
N CYS A 125 -8.55 -0.94 4.12
CA CYS A 125 -7.20 -0.96 4.65
C CYS A 125 -6.64 -2.38 4.61
N THR A 126 -5.42 -2.56 4.09
CA THR A 126 -4.64 -3.79 4.27
C THR A 126 -3.67 -3.65 5.44
N LEU A 127 -2.80 -4.65 5.64
CA LEU A 127 -1.86 -4.73 6.76
C LEU A 127 -1.01 -3.46 6.97
N LEU A 128 -0.50 -2.80 5.92
CA LEU A 128 0.25 -1.55 6.08
C LEU A 128 -0.60 -0.41 6.65
N ALA A 129 -1.85 -0.28 6.21
CA ALA A 129 -2.76 0.75 6.74
C ALA A 129 -3.14 0.46 8.19
N HIS A 130 -3.39 -0.81 8.54
CA HIS A 130 -3.60 -1.20 9.93
C HIS A 130 -2.37 -0.94 10.80
N ARG A 131 -1.16 -1.05 10.25
CA ARG A 131 0.08 -0.88 11.00
C ARG A 131 0.50 0.59 11.14
N PHE A 132 0.47 1.34 10.06
CA PHE A 132 1.00 2.71 9.97
C PHE A 132 -0.10 3.79 9.90
N GLY A 133 -1.37 3.39 9.96
CA GLY A 133 -2.51 4.27 9.74
C GLY A 133 -2.71 4.62 8.27
N TYR A 134 -3.72 5.43 7.96
CA TYR A 134 -3.95 5.99 6.63
C TYR A 134 -3.06 7.23 6.38
N ALA A 135 -1.77 7.06 6.62
CA ALA A 135 -0.71 8.05 6.45
C ALA A 135 0.53 7.37 5.87
N GLY A 136 1.43 8.17 5.26
CA GLY A 136 2.68 7.67 4.70
C GLY A 136 2.51 6.39 3.89
N ILE A 137 3.32 5.38 4.19
CA ILE A 137 3.29 4.06 3.55
C ILE A 137 1.94 3.33 3.71
N GLY A 138 1.19 3.57 4.79
CA GLY A 138 -0.11 2.93 4.98
C GLY A 138 -1.18 3.38 3.97
N LYS A 139 -0.99 4.54 3.31
CA LYS A 139 -1.88 4.97 2.22
C LYS A 139 -1.80 4.11 0.98
N SER A 140 -0.68 3.43 0.71
CA SER A 140 -0.58 2.49 -0.42
C SER A 140 -1.56 1.32 -0.31
N SER A 141 -2.15 1.15 0.88
CA SER A 141 -2.99 0.03 1.25
C SER A 141 -4.45 0.39 1.54
N GLY A 142 -4.91 1.62 1.26
CA GLY A 142 -6.31 2.00 1.51
C GLY A 142 -7.12 2.35 0.28
N GLY A 143 -6.71 1.87 -0.90
CA GLY A 143 -7.44 1.99 -2.16
C GLY A 143 -7.40 3.39 -2.79
N THR A 144 -8.04 3.53 -3.96
CA THR A 144 -8.06 4.78 -4.75
C THR A 144 -9.45 5.43 -4.76
N VAL A 145 -10.01 5.64 -3.57
CA VAL A 145 -11.37 6.15 -3.38
C VAL A 145 -11.64 7.52 -4.03
N ALA A 146 -10.60 8.31 -4.32
CA ALA A 146 -10.73 9.58 -5.02
C ALA A 146 -10.65 9.46 -6.55
N LEU A 147 -10.21 8.33 -7.11
CA LEU A 147 -9.97 8.13 -8.55
C LEU A 147 -11.14 8.60 -9.43
N PRO A 148 -12.42 8.27 -9.14
CA PRO A 148 -13.55 8.69 -9.97
C PRO A 148 -13.70 10.22 -10.07
N LEU A 149 -13.23 10.95 -9.06
CA LEU A 149 -13.36 12.40 -8.93
C LEU A 149 -12.21 13.20 -9.50
N LEU A 150 -11.07 12.55 -9.77
CA LEU A 150 -9.87 13.24 -10.22
C LEU A 150 -10.13 13.99 -11.53
N THR A 151 -9.81 15.27 -11.55
CA THR A 151 -9.89 16.08 -12.77
C THR A 151 -8.57 16.02 -13.54
N LEU A 152 -8.58 16.48 -14.79
CA LEU A 152 -7.32 16.67 -15.53
C LEU A 152 -6.39 17.64 -14.79
N ASP A 153 -6.95 18.71 -14.21
CA ASP A 153 -6.17 19.71 -13.46
C ASP A 153 -5.47 19.10 -12.24
N ASP A 154 -6.13 18.16 -11.54
CA ASP A 154 -5.51 17.43 -10.43
C ASP A 154 -4.29 16.63 -10.91
N VAL A 155 -4.42 15.92 -12.04
CA VAL A 155 -3.33 15.12 -12.60
C VAL A 155 -2.19 16.01 -13.13
N VAL A 156 -2.51 17.11 -13.82
CA VAL A 156 -1.52 18.08 -14.31
C VAL A 156 -0.76 18.71 -13.15
N SER A 157 -1.47 19.10 -12.08
CA SER A 157 -0.85 19.63 -10.87
C SER A 157 0.05 18.59 -10.19
N TRP A 158 -0.39 17.33 -10.13
CA TRP A 158 0.38 16.22 -9.58
C TRP A 158 1.66 15.97 -10.38
N ALA A 159 1.53 15.86 -11.71
CA ALA A 159 2.66 15.66 -12.62
C ALA A 159 3.66 16.82 -12.54
N GLY A 160 3.20 18.07 -12.54
CA GLY A 160 4.07 19.25 -12.45
C GLY A 160 4.84 19.34 -11.13
N THR A 161 4.33 18.72 -10.07
CA THR A 161 5.01 18.66 -8.76
C THR A 161 6.02 17.52 -8.69
N HIS A 162 5.69 16.36 -9.25
CA HIS A 162 6.43 15.12 -8.98
C HIS A 162 7.23 14.56 -10.17
N LEU A 163 6.82 14.79 -11.42
CA LEU A 163 7.54 14.33 -12.62
C LEU A 163 8.52 15.41 -13.07
N THR A 164 9.54 15.60 -12.23
CA THR A 164 10.56 16.63 -12.38
C THR A 164 11.92 15.99 -12.62
N ARG A 165 12.86 16.75 -13.19
CA ARG A 165 14.24 16.29 -13.43
C ARG A 165 14.91 15.84 -12.13
N ASP A 166 14.71 16.59 -11.06
CA ASP A 166 15.32 16.36 -9.74
C ASP A 166 14.70 15.16 -9.00
N ASN A 167 13.57 14.63 -9.48
CA ASN A 167 12.90 13.46 -8.92
C ASN A 167 13.00 12.23 -9.84
N LEU A 168 13.82 12.28 -10.90
CA LEU A 168 13.98 11.24 -11.90
C LEU A 168 15.36 10.57 -11.79
N VAL A 169 15.38 9.25 -11.99
CA VAL A 169 16.58 8.47 -12.30
C VAL A 169 16.33 7.59 -13.51
N LEU A 170 17.34 7.46 -14.37
CA LEU A 170 17.31 6.55 -15.52
C LEU A 170 18.07 5.26 -15.18
N SER A 171 17.58 4.13 -15.67
CA SER A 171 18.36 2.89 -15.66
C SER A 171 18.29 2.15 -16.99
N PHE A 172 19.40 1.56 -17.42
CA PHE A 172 19.52 0.90 -18.73
C PHE A 172 20.05 -0.53 -18.65
N VAL A 173 19.45 -1.41 -19.46
CA VAL A 173 20.08 -2.66 -19.86
C VAL A 173 20.94 -2.38 -21.08
N GLY A 174 22.27 -2.47 -20.91
CA GLY A 174 23.26 -1.99 -21.86
C GLY A 174 23.63 -0.51 -21.67
N PRO A 175 24.65 0.00 -22.36
CA PRO A 175 25.09 1.39 -22.24
C PRO A 175 23.98 2.37 -22.69
N PRO A 176 23.85 3.55 -22.06
CA PRO A 176 22.84 4.53 -22.46
C PRO A 176 23.05 4.98 -23.91
N PRO A 177 21.98 5.05 -24.72
CA PRO A 177 22.08 5.51 -26.10
C PRO A 177 22.37 7.01 -26.16
N GLU A 178 23.08 7.44 -27.21
CA GLU A 178 23.29 8.86 -27.51
C GLU A 178 21.97 9.53 -27.95
N GLY A 179 21.83 10.83 -27.72
CA GLY A 179 20.69 11.62 -28.19
C GLY A 179 19.48 11.68 -27.25
N ILE A 180 19.56 11.13 -26.04
CA ILE A 180 18.56 11.36 -25.00
C ILE A 180 18.58 12.84 -24.59
N GLU A 181 17.39 13.44 -24.56
CA GLU A 181 17.16 14.80 -24.07
C GLU A 181 16.05 14.75 -23.01
N ILE A 182 16.28 15.39 -21.86
CA ILE A 182 15.30 15.40 -20.75
C ILE A 182 14.63 16.77 -20.63
N ASP A 183 13.49 16.92 -21.31
CA ASP A 183 12.62 18.09 -21.22
C ASP A 183 11.59 17.95 -20.08
N LEU A 184 12.07 17.96 -18.84
CA LEU A 184 11.24 18.01 -17.63
C LEU A 184 11.52 19.28 -16.82
N PRO A 185 10.52 19.82 -16.12
CA PRO A 185 10.75 20.91 -15.18
C PRO A 185 11.71 20.49 -14.06
N SER A 186 12.43 21.47 -13.50
CA SER A 186 13.15 21.26 -12.24
C SER A 186 12.15 21.27 -11.08
N GLY A 187 12.46 20.55 -10.02
CA GLY A 187 11.60 20.38 -8.85
C GLY A 187 12.39 20.09 -7.57
N VAL A 188 11.66 19.69 -6.54
CA VAL A 188 12.23 19.24 -5.27
C VAL A 188 11.65 17.85 -4.98
N PRO A 189 12.48 16.85 -4.59
CA PRO A 189 11.98 15.56 -4.16
C PRO A 189 10.92 15.67 -3.06
N ALA A 190 9.93 14.79 -3.09
CA ALA A 190 8.87 14.80 -2.09
C ALA A 190 9.46 14.55 -0.68
N PRO A 191 9.03 15.32 0.34
CA PRO A 191 9.47 15.08 1.71
C PRO A 191 8.96 13.72 2.18
N ARG A 192 9.83 12.98 2.88
CA ARG A 192 9.52 11.64 3.38
C ARG A 192 9.35 11.71 4.90
N PRO A 193 8.11 11.69 5.41
CA PRO A 193 7.91 11.70 6.85
C PRO A 193 8.45 10.41 7.46
N VAL A 194 8.83 10.49 8.73
CA VAL A 194 9.20 9.30 9.51
C VAL A 194 7.93 8.51 9.79
N GLU A 195 7.92 7.25 9.37
CA GLU A 195 6.77 6.37 9.56
C GLU A 195 6.65 5.93 11.03
N THR A 196 5.48 6.10 11.61
CA THR A 196 5.19 5.70 13.00
C THR A 196 4.44 4.38 12.99
N ASP A 197 5.05 3.36 13.60
CA ASP A 197 4.39 2.06 13.79
C ASP A 197 3.41 2.16 14.96
N SER A 198 2.12 1.94 14.70
CA SER A 198 1.07 1.96 15.72
C SER A 198 0.94 0.64 16.48
N VAL A 199 1.60 -0.43 16.01
CA VAL A 199 1.52 -1.78 16.59
C VAL A 199 2.71 -2.00 17.51
N GLY A 200 2.55 -1.63 18.78
CA GLY A 200 3.57 -1.80 19.82
C GLY A 200 3.55 -3.14 20.55
N VAL A 201 2.52 -3.96 20.32
CA VAL A 201 2.32 -5.28 20.95
C VAL A 201 1.68 -6.24 19.94
N PRO A 202 1.80 -7.57 20.12
CA PRO A 202 1.07 -8.54 19.31
C PRO A 202 -0.43 -8.22 19.32
N THR A 203 -1.01 -8.01 18.13
CA THR A 203 -2.36 -7.48 17.96
C THR A 203 -3.10 -8.25 16.88
N VAL A 204 -4.38 -8.51 17.10
CA VAL A 204 -5.31 -9.02 16.09
C VAL A 204 -6.33 -7.95 15.71
N VAL A 205 -6.61 -7.82 14.42
CA VAL A 205 -7.64 -6.93 13.84
C VAL A 205 -8.58 -7.72 12.91
N PRO A 206 -9.85 -7.31 12.80
CA PRO A 206 -10.73 -7.76 11.73
C PRO A 206 -10.25 -7.20 10.37
N SER A 207 -10.57 -7.87 9.26
CA SER A 207 -10.20 -7.44 7.92
C SER A 207 -11.17 -7.95 6.87
N GLU A 208 -11.79 -7.03 6.13
CA GLU A 208 -12.71 -7.33 5.02
C GLU A 208 -12.01 -7.95 3.79
N ARG A 209 -10.66 -7.89 3.71
CA ARG A 209 -9.89 -8.28 2.51
C ARG A 209 -9.09 -9.56 2.64
N HIS A 210 -8.97 -10.11 3.83
CA HIS A 210 -7.99 -11.17 4.11
C HIS A 210 -8.64 -12.25 4.94
N HIS A 211 -8.58 -13.49 4.44
CA HIS A 211 -9.01 -14.66 5.21
C HIS A 211 -8.16 -14.80 6.48
N LEU A 212 -6.85 -14.83 6.30
CA LEU A 212 -5.86 -14.77 7.38
C LEU A 212 -4.57 -14.18 6.83
N ALA A 213 -4.05 -13.13 7.47
CA ALA A 213 -2.77 -12.55 7.11
C ALA A 213 -2.04 -12.02 8.35
N PHE A 214 -0.73 -11.84 8.28
CA PHE A 214 0.01 -11.18 9.34
C PHE A 214 1.14 -10.30 8.80
N SER A 215 1.52 -9.32 9.61
CA SER A 215 2.58 -8.36 9.35
C SER A 215 3.56 -8.30 10.51
N ILE A 216 4.85 -8.33 10.18
CA ILE A 216 5.96 -8.06 11.10
C ILE A 216 6.94 -7.08 10.46
N VAL A 217 7.71 -6.36 11.28
CA VAL A 217 8.76 -5.45 10.79
C VAL A 217 10.12 -5.96 11.20
N THR A 218 11.04 -6.00 10.24
CA THR A 218 12.43 -6.42 10.46
C THR A 218 13.37 -5.52 9.67
N THR A 219 14.68 -5.79 9.74
CA THR A 219 15.68 -5.06 8.98
C THR A 219 15.70 -5.53 7.52
N PRO A 220 16.01 -4.65 6.53
CA PRO A 220 16.17 -5.04 5.13
C PRO A 220 17.13 -6.22 4.94
N ALA A 221 18.21 -6.25 5.73
CA ALA A 221 19.19 -7.33 5.78
C ALA A 221 18.58 -8.72 6.01
N MET A 222 17.56 -8.82 6.86
CA MET A 222 16.96 -10.08 7.31
C MET A 222 15.62 -10.39 6.67
N ALA A 223 14.97 -9.40 6.04
CA ALA A 223 13.60 -9.52 5.54
C ALA A 223 13.40 -10.73 4.61
N SER A 224 14.24 -10.90 3.59
CA SER A 224 14.12 -12.05 2.67
C SER A 224 14.44 -13.40 3.32
N HIS A 225 15.35 -13.42 4.30
CA HIS A 225 15.67 -14.65 5.03
C HIS A 225 14.54 -15.08 5.95
N VAL A 226 13.98 -14.13 6.69
CA VAL A 226 12.81 -14.34 7.56
C VAL A 226 11.60 -14.77 6.73
N ALA A 227 11.36 -14.13 5.58
CA ALA A 227 10.32 -14.50 4.63
C ALA A 227 10.43 -15.97 4.19
N CYS A 228 11.59 -16.39 3.67
CA CYS A 228 11.76 -17.78 3.21
C CYS A 228 11.66 -18.81 4.35
N VAL A 229 12.11 -18.48 5.56
CA VAL A 229 11.98 -19.36 6.72
C VAL A 229 10.52 -19.50 7.14
N LEU A 230 9.78 -18.40 7.20
CA LEU A 230 8.35 -18.42 7.53
C LEU A 230 7.56 -19.19 6.48
N ASP A 231 7.78 -18.95 5.19
CA ASP A 231 7.12 -19.69 4.11
C ASP A 231 7.37 -21.21 4.24
N HIS A 232 8.63 -21.62 4.44
CA HIS A 232 8.99 -23.02 4.63
C HIS A 232 8.27 -23.67 5.82
N GLU A 233 8.31 -23.03 6.98
CA GLU A 233 7.76 -23.58 8.23
C GLU A 233 6.23 -23.56 8.24
N ILE A 234 5.61 -22.50 7.69
CA ILE A 234 4.15 -22.37 7.57
C ILE A 234 3.62 -23.40 6.56
N LEU A 235 4.21 -23.53 5.38
CA LEU A 235 3.77 -24.53 4.40
C LEU A 235 4.01 -25.96 4.90
N GLY A 236 5.09 -26.22 5.62
CA GLY A 236 5.34 -27.51 6.25
C GLY A 236 4.20 -27.91 7.20
N ASP A 237 3.88 -27.03 8.14
CA ASP A 237 2.85 -27.32 9.15
C ASP A 237 1.42 -27.21 8.60
N LEU A 238 1.05 -26.04 8.07
CA LEU A 238 -0.35 -25.74 7.75
C LEU A 238 -0.80 -26.39 6.45
N ARG A 239 0.07 -26.52 5.44
CA ARG A 239 -0.30 -27.16 4.16
C ARG A 239 -0.02 -28.65 4.15
N GLN A 240 1.22 -29.06 4.45
CA GLN A 240 1.62 -30.45 4.23
C GLN A 240 1.10 -31.40 5.31
N LEU A 241 1.12 -30.99 6.58
CA LEU A 241 0.67 -31.83 7.69
C LEU A 241 -0.84 -31.70 7.94
N ASP A 242 -1.35 -30.48 8.02
CA ASP A 242 -2.72 -30.24 8.49
C ASP A 242 -3.72 -29.96 7.34
N GLY A 243 -3.26 -29.59 6.14
CA GLY A 243 -4.12 -29.33 4.97
C GLY A 243 -5.06 -28.13 5.12
N LEU A 244 -4.68 -27.15 5.95
CA LEU A 244 -5.49 -25.98 6.30
C LEU A 244 -5.39 -24.84 5.28
N ILE A 245 -4.28 -24.76 4.56
CA ILE A 245 -4.00 -23.73 3.54
C ILE A 245 -3.43 -24.40 2.29
N TYR A 246 -3.52 -23.72 1.15
CA TYR A 246 -2.87 -24.12 -0.09
C TYR A 246 -1.55 -23.37 -0.33
N SER A 247 -1.49 -22.08 -0.03
CA SER A 247 -0.33 -21.25 -0.36
C SER A 247 -0.07 -20.16 0.68
N THR A 248 1.11 -19.56 0.59
CA THR A 248 1.37 -18.26 1.22
C THR A 248 1.79 -17.26 0.15
N ASP A 249 1.30 -16.03 0.26
CA ASP A 249 1.78 -14.90 -0.53
C ASP A 249 2.52 -13.94 0.38
N THR A 250 3.75 -13.62 0.02
CA THR A 250 4.65 -12.81 0.85
C THR A 250 5.03 -11.52 0.13
N TYR A 251 4.84 -10.39 0.82
CA TYR A 251 5.16 -9.06 0.33
C TYR A 251 6.20 -8.41 1.24
N LEU A 252 7.23 -7.84 0.60
CA LEU A 252 8.26 -7.05 1.27
C LEU A 252 8.12 -5.60 0.85
N THR A 253 7.91 -4.72 1.83
CA THR A 253 7.79 -3.28 1.59
C THR A 253 8.80 -2.53 2.44
N ASP A 254 9.74 -1.84 1.80
CA ASP A 254 10.68 -0.96 2.50
C ASP A 254 9.94 0.26 3.02
N ILE A 255 10.04 0.45 4.34
CA ILE A 255 9.43 1.58 5.05
C ILE A 255 10.41 2.75 5.02
N ASP A 256 11.66 2.49 5.41
CA ASP A 256 12.79 3.41 5.45
C ASP A 256 14.14 2.65 5.41
N GLU A 257 15.25 3.35 5.62
CA GLU A 257 16.62 2.78 5.61
C GLU A 257 16.83 1.59 6.58
N GLY A 258 16.10 1.53 7.69
CA GLY A 258 16.31 0.53 8.74
C GLY A 258 15.22 -0.52 8.84
N ARG A 259 14.08 -0.34 8.17
CA ARG A 259 12.87 -1.12 8.40
C ARG A 259 12.20 -1.57 7.09
N THR A 260 11.87 -2.85 7.04
CA THR A 260 11.08 -3.49 6.00
C THR A 260 9.89 -4.20 6.64
N ALA A 261 8.68 -3.91 6.16
CA ALA A 261 7.48 -4.68 6.49
C ALA A 261 7.48 -5.99 5.70
N LEU A 262 7.22 -7.09 6.41
CA LEU A 262 6.98 -8.40 5.87
C LEU A 262 5.51 -8.76 6.12
N ASP A 263 4.74 -8.78 5.06
CA ASP A 263 3.32 -9.13 5.08
C ASP A 263 3.15 -10.52 4.45
N VAL A 264 2.50 -11.43 5.17
CA VAL A 264 2.27 -12.81 4.73
C VAL A 264 0.77 -13.08 4.74
N HIS A 265 0.24 -13.47 3.59
CA HIS A 265 -1.17 -13.82 3.40
C HIS A 265 -1.31 -15.33 3.26
N LEU A 266 -2.34 -15.87 3.91
CA LEU A 266 -2.70 -17.28 3.90
C LEU A 266 -4.11 -17.43 3.33
N ASP A 267 -4.40 -18.60 2.76
CA ASP A 267 -5.64 -18.90 2.05
C ASP A 267 -6.47 -20.04 2.67
N PRO A 268 -6.76 -20.02 4.00
CA PRO A 268 -7.64 -21.01 4.57
C PRO A 268 -9.06 -20.86 4.02
N LEU A 269 -9.80 -21.98 3.94
CA LEU A 269 -11.24 -21.92 3.77
C LEU A 269 -11.89 -21.20 4.97
N PRO A 270 -13.03 -20.50 4.81
CA PRO A 270 -13.65 -19.74 5.91
C PRO A 270 -13.82 -20.54 7.20
N GLU A 271 -14.29 -21.79 7.11
CA GLU A 271 -14.46 -22.70 8.25
C GLU A 271 -13.15 -23.18 8.90
N GLN A 272 -12.02 -23.00 8.22
CA GLN A 272 -10.67 -23.35 8.71
C GLN A 272 -9.87 -22.14 9.19
N THR A 273 -10.41 -20.92 9.14
CA THR A 273 -9.69 -19.69 9.51
C THR A 273 -9.16 -19.72 10.94
N ILE A 274 -10.00 -20.07 11.92
CA ILE A 274 -9.58 -20.14 13.33
C ILE A 274 -8.60 -21.30 13.58
N PRO A 275 -8.84 -22.54 13.09
CA PRO A 275 -7.84 -23.60 13.14
C PRO A 275 -6.48 -23.21 12.52
N ALA A 276 -6.50 -22.54 11.35
CA ALA A 276 -5.28 -22.06 10.70
C ALA A 276 -4.56 -21.00 11.52
N LEU A 277 -5.30 -20.07 12.15
CA LEU A 277 -4.74 -19.07 13.07
C LEU A 277 -4.07 -19.72 14.29
N GLU A 278 -4.74 -20.68 14.93
CA GLU A 278 -4.17 -21.41 16.06
C GLU A 278 -2.87 -22.14 15.67
N ARG A 279 -2.86 -22.78 14.48
CA ARG A 279 -1.67 -23.46 13.99
C ARG A 279 -0.55 -22.50 13.61
N LEU A 280 -0.88 -21.38 12.98
CA LEU A 280 0.07 -20.31 12.66
C LEU A 280 0.75 -19.80 13.95
N LEU A 281 -0.04 -19.49 14.98
CA LEU A 281 0.51 -19.04 16.27
C LEU A 281 1.43 -20.10 16.89
N ALA A 282 1.07 -21.38 16.82
CA ALA A 282 1.93 -22.46 17.29
C ALA A 282 3.28 -22.52 16.54
N VAL A 283 3.28 -22.32 15.22
CA VAL A 283 4.51 -22.21 14.40
C VAL A 283 5.34 -21.01 14.86
N LEU A 284 4.74 -19.83 14.97
CA LEU A 284 5.45 -18.61 15.37
C LEU A 284 6.04 -18.71 16.78
N HIS A 285 5.31 -19.31 17.73
CA HIS A 285 5.83 -19.55 19.09
C HIS A 285 6.97 -20.55 19.10
N ARG A 286 6.86 -21.65 18.33
CA ARG A 286 7.96 -22.62 18.18
C ARG A 286 9.22 -21.94 17.66
N LEU A 287 9.10 -21.15 16.59
CA LEU A 287 10.23 -20.41 16.02
C LEU A 287 10.82 -19.39 16.99
N ARG A 288 9.98 -18.75 17.83
CA ARG A 288 10.41 -17.82 18.87
C ARG A 288 11.15 -18.51 20.02
N ASP A 289 10.63 -19.64 20.48
CA ASP A 289 11.01 -20.27 21.75
C ASP A 289 12.11 -21.32 21.57
N ASP A 290 11.94 -22.20 20.59
CA ASP A 290 12.88 -23.28 20.26
C ASP A 290 13.95 -22.84 19.26
N GLY A 291 13.64 -21.79 18.48
CA GLY A 291 14.51 -21.23 17.46
C GLY A 291 14.33 -21.84 16.08
N VAL A 292 14.88 -21.15 15.08
CA VAL A 292 14.88 -21.60 13.68
C VAL A 292 15.83 -22.78 13.50
N SER A 293 15.39 -23.80 12.76
CA SER A 293 16.22 -24.97 12.47
C SER A 293 17.34 -24.65 11.47
N ARG A 294 18.41 -25.46 11.47
CA ARG A 294 19.44 -25.36 10.42
C ARG A 294 18.87 -25.64 9.03
N GLU A 295 17.94 -26.58 8.94
CA GLU A 295 17.29 -26.96 7.68
C GLU A 295 16.52 -25.80 7.06
N ALA A 296 15.74 -25.06 7.87
CA ALA A 296 14.99 -23.89 7.41
C ALA A 296 15.92 -22.77 6.92
N VAL A 297 17.04 -22.53 7.60
CA VAL A 297 18.05 -21.56 7.12
C VAL A 297 18.70 -22.03 5.83
N GLU A 298 19.05 -23.31 5.71
CA GLU A 298 19.60 -23.86 4.48
C GLU A 298 18.59 -23.79 3.32
N TYR A 299 17.29 -23.97 3.59
CA TYR A 299 16.22 -23.75 2.63
C TYR A 299 16.21 -22.29 2.17
N SER A 300 16.19 -21.32 3.10
CA SER A 300 16.26 -19.89 2.76
C SER A 300 17.48 -19.54 1.91
N LEU A 301 18.67 -20.04 2.27
CA LEU A 301 19.90 -19.80 1.51
C LEU A 301 19.87 -20.38 0.10
N ARG A 302 19.24 -21.55 -0.08
CA ARG A 302 19.03 -22.15 -1.41
C ARG A 302 18.03 -21.33 -2.22
N SER A 303 16.86 -21.03 -1.67
CA SER A 303 15.82 -20.27 -2.36
C SER A 303 16.32 -18.91 -2.86
N LEU A 304 17.05 -18.17 -2.01
CA LEU A 304 17.61 -16.86 -2.39
C LEU A 304 18.74 -16.98 -3.41
N ARG A 305 19.54 -18.05 -3.33
CA ARG A 305 20.57 -18.34 -4.34
C ARG A 305 19.95 -18.69 -5.68
N ASP A 306 18.90 -19.49 -5.69
CA ASP A 306 18.20 -19.92 -6.90
C ASP A 306 17.48 -18.72 -7.54
N ALA A 307 16.85 -17.85 -6.75
CA ALA A 307 16.30 -16.58 -7.21
C ALA A 307 17.37 -15.65 -7.80
N SER A 308 18.63 -15.76 -7.34
CA SER A 308 19.78 -15.00 -7.84
C SER A 308 20.62 -15.76 -8.86
N ALA A 309 20.19 -16.95 -9.31
CA ALA A 309 20.99 -17.78 -10.21
C ALA A 309 20.95 -17.22 -11.64
N ASP A 310 19.81 -16.64 -12.03
CA ASP A 310 19.68 -15.94 -13.30
C ASP A 310 20.38 -14.57 -13.24
N ARG A 311 21.36 -14.41 -14.14
CA ARG A 311 22.15 -13.17 -14.25
C ARG A 311 21.28 -12.01 -14.73
N ALA A 312 20.32 -12.26 -15.61
CA ALA A 312 19.46 -11.21 -16.14
C ALA A 312 18.53 -10.65 -15.05
N SER A 313 17.84 -11.53 -14.33
CA SER A 313 17.06 -11.17 -13.14
C SER A 313 17.89 -10.40 -12.09
N CYS A 314 19.13 -10.82 -11.83
CA CYS A 314 20.03 -10.08 -10.94
C CYS A 314 20.38 -8.67 -11.46
N GLY A 315 20.52 -8.51 -12.78
CA GLY A 315 20.82 -7.20 -13.38
C GLY A 315 19.64 -6.25 -13.25
N HIS A 316 18.43 -6.74 -13.55
CA HIS A 316 17.20 -5.98 -13.33
C HIS A 316 16.99 -5.60 -11.87
N GLN A 317 17.22 -6.54 -10.94
CA GLN A 317 17.17 -6.25 -9.51
C GLN A 317 18.20 -5.19 -9.13
N LEU A 318 19.45 -5.30 -9.60
CA LEU A 318 20.49 -4.31 -9.32
C LEU A 318 20.09 -2.90 -9.79
N LEU A 319 19.60 -2.76 -11.02
CA LEU A 319 19.15 -1.48 -11.56
C LEU A 319 17.96 -0.91 -10.77
N ARG A 320 16.97 -1.76 -10.44
CA ARG A 320 15.80 -1.38 -9.64
C ARG A 320 16.22 -0.88 -8.26
N GLU A 321 17.11 -1.59 -7.57
CA GLU A 321 17.59 -1.20 -6.24
C GLU A 321 18.37 0.11 -6.29
N LEU A 322 19.26 0.31 -7.27
CA LEU A 322 20.01 1.56 -7.42
C LEU A 322 19.09 2.75 -7.70
N ALA A 323 18.15 2.59 -8.63
CA ALA A 323 17.19 3.64 -8.97
C ALA A 323 16.29 3.99 -7.77
N HIS A 324 15.73 2.97 -7.11
CA HIS A 324 14.90 3.14 -5.91
C HIS A 324 15.68 3.86 -4.81
N SER A 325 16.85 3.36 -4.46
CA SER A 325 17.72 3.91 -3.41
C SER A 325 18.08 5.37 -3.66
N HIS A 326 18.38 5.70 -4.92
CA HIS A 326 18.70 7.06 -5.31
C HIS A 326 17.52 8.02 -5.12
N VAL A 327 16.34 7.69 -5.66
CA VAL A 327 15.17 8.59 -5.53
C VAL A 327 14.60 8.61 -4.10
N LEU A 328 14.91 7.60 -3.29
CA LEU A 328 14.50 7.55 -1.88
C LEU A 328 15.52 8.23 -0.95
N GLY A 329 16.77 8.42 -1.39
CA GLY A 329 17.87 8.88 -0.54
C GLY A 329 18.28 7.86 0.52
N VAL A 330 18.15 6.56 0.24
CA VAL A 330 18.51 5.46 1.16
C VAL A 330 19.66 4.62 0.58
N PRO A 331 20.39 3.84 1.40
CA PRO A 331 21.42 2.94 0.90
C PRO A 331 20.87 1.81 0.00
N ALA A 332 21.62 1.45 -1.03
CA ALA A 332 21.23 0.37 -1.94
C ALA A 332 21.54 -1.03 -1.41
N HIS A 333 20.51 -1.88 -1.33
CA HIS A 333 20.61 -3.29 -0.98
C HIS A 333 20.84 -4.17 -2.22
N THR A 334 22.02 -4.01 -2.85
CA THR A 334 22.34 -4.71 -4.11
C THR A 334 22.34 -6.25 -3.97
N PRO A 335 22.06 -7.01 -5.05
CA PRO A 335 22.12 -8.48 -5.03
C PRO A 335 23.47 -9.03 -4.56
N ARG A 336 24.58 -8.37 -4.93
CA ARG A 336 25.92 -8.74 -4.47
C ARG A 336 26.09 -8.55 -2.96
N ALA A 337 25.60 -7.45 -2.42
CA ALA A 337 25.63 -7.19 -0.98
C ALA A 337 24.76 -8.20 -0.23
N ALA A 338 23.54 -8.44 -0.70
CA ALA A 338 22.63 -9.45 -0.15
C ALA A 338 23.26 -10.85 -0.14
N ALA A 339 23.90 -11.27 -1.24
CA ALA A 339 24.57 -12.57 -1.31
C ALA A 339 25.81 -12.68 -0.39
N ALA A 340 26.55 -11.59 -0.18
CA ALA A 340 27.65 -11.57 0.78
C ALA A 340 27.14 -11.68 2.23
N MET A 341 26.04 -10.99 2.54
CA MET A 341 25.39 -11.06 3.84
C MET A 341 24.80 -12.45 4.09
N ALA A 342 24.19 -13.07 3.08
CA ALA A 342 23.62 -14.41 3.16
C ALA A 342 24.63 -15.48 3.63
N GLN A 343 25.92 -15.36 3.27
CA GLN A 343 26.96 -16.30 3.71
C GLN A 343 27.22 -16.27 5.23
N ALA A 344 26.85 -15.17 5.90
CA ALA A 344 27.02 -14.99 7.33
C ALA A 344 25.73 -15.30 8.13
N VAL A 345 24.63 -15.66 7.46
CA VAL A 345 23.35 -15.92 8.13
C VAL A 345 23.41 -17.24 8.89
N THR A 346 23.02 -17.17 10.16
CA THR A 346 22.98 -18.32 11.06
C THR A 346 21.56 -18.51 11.61
N PRO A 347 21.19 -19.74 12.05
CA PRO A 347 19.91 -19.96 12.72
C PRO A 347 19.66 -19.04 13.91
N ALA A 348 20.71 -18.74 14.69
CA ALA A 348 20.61 -17.81 15.81
C ALA A 348 20.27 -16.37 15.36
N ALA A 349 20.88 -15.90 14.27
CA ALA A 349 20.60 -14.56 13.74
C ALA A 349 19.17 -14.41 13.22
N VAL A 350 18.65 -15.42 12.49
CA VAL A 350 17.26 -15.40 12.01
C VAL A 350 16.28 -15.52 13.18
N THR A 351 16.59 -16.37 14.17
CA THR A 351 15.79 -16.49 15.39
C THR A 351 15.68 -15.17 16.14
N GLU A 352 16.79 -14.45 16.31
CA GLU A 352 16.80 -13.15 16.98
C GLU A 352 15.99 -12.11 16.19
N ALA A 353 16.15 -12.06 14.86
CA ALA A 353 15.38 -11.19 14.00
C ALA A 353 13.87 -11.46 14.10
N LEU A 354 13.46 -12.74 14.07
CA LEU A 354 12.07 -13.16 14.27
C LEU A 354 11.56 -12.79 15.66
N ARG A 355 12.32 -13.08 16.72
CA ARG A 355 11.92 -12.78 18.11
C ARG A 355 11.71 -11.28 18.33
N GLY A 356 12.57 -10.44 17.76
CA GLY A 356 12.40 -8.99 17.76
C GLY A 356 11.15 -8.55 16.99
N ALA A 357 10.96 -9.09 15.78
CA ALA A 357 9.85 -8.73 14.90
C ALA A 357 8.47 -9.16 15.44
N LEU A 358 8.41 -10.32 16.12
CA LEU A 358 7.18 -10.85 16.73
C LEU A 358 6.67 -10.01 17.90
N GLY A 359 7.49 -9.13 18.49
CA GLY A 359 7.05 -8.17 19.50
C GLY A 359 6.01 -7.16 18.96
N GLY A 360 6.01 -6.92 17.65
CA GLY A 360 5.04 -6.08 16.96
C GLY A 360 4.14 -6.86 16.00
N LEU A 361 3.88 -8.16 16.23
CA LEU A 361 3.05 -8.97 15.35
C LEU A 361 1.65 -8.36 15.15
N LEU A 362 1.25 -8.11 13.92
CA LEU A 362 -0.11 -7.74 13.57
C LEU A 362 -0.76 -8.88 12.79
N ILE A 363 -1.92 -9.36 13.22
CA ILE A 363 -2.68 -10.40 12.52
C ILE A 363 -3.99 -9.79 12.05
N ALA A 364 -4.30 -9.94 10.77
CA ALA A 364 -5.59 -9.64 10.18
C ALA A 364 -6.36 -10.95 9.98
N VAL A 365 -7.59 -10.99 10.49
CA VAL A 365 -8.50 -12.13 10.35
C VAL A 365 -9.78 -11.63 9.70
N ASP A 366 -10.38 -12.44 8.83
CA ASP A 366 -11.68 -12.19 8.21
C ASP A 366 -12.70 -11.66 9.24
N ASP A 367 -13.37 -10.55 8.92
CA ASP A 367 -14.26 -9.86 9.85
C ASP A 367 -15.59 -10.61 10.10
N GLU A 368 -15.92 -11.61 9.29
CA GLU A 368 -17.00 -12.56 9.57
C GLU A 368 -16.62 -13.56 10.68
N GLN A 369 -15.34 -13.66 11.03
CA GLN A 369 -14.85 -14.57 12.06
C GLN A 369 -14.69 -13.86 13.41
N THR A 370 -15.21 -14.48 14.47
CA THR A 370 -14.93 -14.04 15.84
C THR A 370 -13.75 -14.82 16.40
N VAL A 371 -12.61 -14.14 16.62
CA VAL A 371 -11.44 -14.76 17.25
C VAL A 371 -11.72 -14.99 18.75
N PRO A 372 -11.75 -16.25 19.24
CA PRO A 372 -12.09 -16.53 20.63
C PRO A 372 -11.04 -16.00 21.63
N GLU A 373 -11.47 -15.63 22.84
CA GLU A 373 -10.56 -15.29 23.95
C GLU A 373 -9.62 -16.44 24.32
N THR A 374 -10.02 -17.68 24.05
CA THR A 374 -9.17 -18.87 24.22
C THR A 374 -7.99 -18.90 23.25
N VAL A 375 -8.07 -18.16 22.15
CA VAL A 375 -6.96 -17.93 21.21
C VAL A 375 -6.21 -16.67 21.61
N THR A 376 -6.87 -15.54 21.82
CA THR A 376 -6.14 -14.27 22.05
C THR A 376 -5.42 -14.21 23.40
N GLY A 377 -6.07 -14.66 24.48
CA GLY A 377 -5.53 -14.58 25.85
C GLY A 377 -4.21 -15.32 26.05
N PRO A 378 -4.15 -16.65 25.79
CA PRO A 378 -2.92 -17.43 25.96
C PRO A 378 -1.78 -16.98 25.05
N ASN A 379 -2.10 -16.40 23.89
CA ASN A 379 -1.13 -15.92 22.91
C ASN A 379 -0.73 -14.44 23.13
N GLY A 380 -1.27 -13.78 24.16
CA GLY A 380 -0.97 -12.38 24.48
C GLY A 380 -1.37 -11.39 23.39
N LEU A 381 -2.38 -11.74 22.57
CA LEU A 381 -2.83 -10.88 21.47
C LEU A 381 -3.80 -9.83 21.99
N ALA A 382 -3.47 -8.55 21.80
CA ALA A 382 -4.40 -7.46 21.97
C ALA A 382 -5.45 -7.52 20.84
N VAL A 383 -6.73 -7.31 21.16
CA VAL A 383 -7.78 -7.17 20.15
C VAL A 383 -7.99 -5.69 19.88
N ARG A 384 -7.76 -5.26 18.64
CA ARG A 384 -8.00 -3.89 18.21
C ARG A 384 -9.22 -3.85 17.29
N SER A 385 -10.27 -3.17 17.73
CA SER A 385 -11.41 -2.87 16.88
C SER A 385 -11.02 -1.83 15.81
N LEU A 386 -11.55 -2.02 14.60
CA LEU A 386 -11.45 -1.04 13.52
C LEU A 386 -12.71 -0.16 13.40
N ASP A 387 -13.62 -0.26 14.37
CA ASP A 387 -14.80 0.59 14.45
C ASP A 387 -14.38 2.03 14.73
N LEU A 388 -14.83 2.93 13.86
CA LEU A 388 -14.62 4.35 14.07
C LEU A 388 -15.52 4.93 15.18
N TRP A 389 -16.65 4.28 15.47
CA TRP A 389 -17.59 4.68 16.51
C TRP A 389 -17.09 4.30 17.91
N VAL A 390 -16.55 5.26 18.66
CA VAL A 390 -16.05 5.03 20.02
C VAL A 390 -17.11 5.35 21.08
N ASP A 391 -17.14 4.57 22.17
CA ASP A 391 -18.01 4.87 23.32
C ASP A 391 -17.65 6.24 23.91
N SER A 392 -18.65 7.10 24.05
CA SER A 392 -18.51 8.44 24.60
C SER A 392 -18.69 8.50 26.11
N GLY A 393 -19.10 7.39 26.74
CA GLY A 393 -19.38 7.29 28.16
C GLY A 393 -20.47 8.28 28.60
N ALA A 394 -20.07 9.29 29.38
CA ALA A 394 -20.96 10.33 29.90
C ALA A 394 -21.04 11.58 29.00
N GLU A 395 -20.17 11.72 28.00
CA GLU A 395 -20.16 12.88 27.10
C GLU A 395 -21.40 12.91 26.22
N ARG A 396 -21.89 14.10 25.88
CA ARG A 396 -23.12 14.28 25.10
C ARG A 396 -22.93 15.37 24.04
N PRO A 397 -23.70 15.33 22.93
CA PRO A 397 -23.62 16.36 21.91
C PRO A 397 -23.87 17.76 22.48
N GLY A 398 -23.07 18.72 22.04
CA GLY A 398 -23.19 20.11 22.49
C GLY A 398 -24.58 20.73 22.26
N PRO A 399 -24.94 21.81 22.97
CA PRO A 399 -26.25 22.45 22.85
C PRO A 399 -26.56 22.91 21.41
N GLY A 400 -25.55 23.34 20.65
CA GLY A 400 -25.65 23.76 19.25
C GLY A 400 -25.64 22.64 18.21
N ALA A 401 -25.66 21.37 18.62
CA ALA A 401 -25.60 20.25 17.68
C ALA A 401 -26.82 20.21 16.74
N VAL A 402 -26.56 20.03 15.45
CA VAL A 402 -27.61 19.68 14.47
C VAL A 402 -27.99 18.22 14.70
N ARG A 403 -29.29 17.89 14.67
CA ARG A 403 -29.79 16.58 15.10
C ARG A 403 -30.72 15.97 14.06
N TRP A 404 -30.49 14.70 13.77
CA TRP A 404 -31.33 13.88 12.91
C TRP A 404 -31.90 12.71 13.69
N ARG A 405 -33.14 12.35 13.37
CA ARG A 405 -33.83 11.20 13.97
C ARG A 405 -33.97 10.12 12.91
N ALA A 406 -33.66 8.89 13.29
CA ALA A 406 -33.92 7.75 12.43
C ALA A 406 -35.40 7.63 12.07
N ARG A 407 -35.68 7.11 10.88
CA ARG A 407 -37.02 6.79 10.39
C ARG A 407 -37.56 5.60 11.17
N ARG A 408 -38.87 5.58 11.43
CA ARG A 408 -39.52 4.50 12.20
C ARG A 408 -39.53 3.14 11.50
N ARG A 409 -39.34 3.12 10.18
CA ARG A 409 -39.30 1.91 9.33
C ARG A 409 -37.94 1.75 8.61
N GLY A 410 -36.88 2.43 9.08
CA GLY A 410 -35.52 2.27 8.57
C GLY A 410 -34.77 1.14 9.28
N ALA A 411 -33.51 0.90 8.91
CA ALA A 411 -32.67 -0.14 9.51
C ALA A 411 -32.28 0.17 10.98
N LEU A 412 -32.30 1.45 11.37
CA LEU A 412 -31.88 1.92 12.71
C LEU A 412 -33.02 2.57 13.53
N PRO A 413 -34.17 1.92 13.77
CA PRO A 413 -35.29 2.54 14.46
C PRO A 413 -34.94 2.93 15.91
N GLY A 414 -35.11 4.21 16.23
CA GLY A 414 -34.84 4.75 17.57
C GLY A 414 -33.46 5.38 17.75
N PHE A 415 -32.56 5.22 16.76
CA PHE A 415 -31.28 5.92 16.72
C PHE A 415 -31.46 7.42 16.44
N ARG A 416 -30.48 8.19 16.90
CA ARG A 416 -30.32 9.62 16.65
C ARG A 416 -28.90 9.89 16.21
N LEU A 417 -28.76 10.74 15.21
CA LEU A 417 -27.48 11.30 14.81
C LEU A 417 -27.41 12.74 15.30
N ALA A 418 -26.27 13.19 15.78
CA ALA A 418 -26.03 14.61 16.06
C ALA A 418 -24.64 15.02 15.57
N LEU A 419 -24.50 16.27 15.14
CA LEU A 419 -23.21 16.82 14.70
C LEU A 419 -23.01 18.17 15.39
N ASP A 420 -21.97 18.26 16.22
CA ASP A 420 -21.53 19.52 16.81
C ASP A 420 -20.24 20.01 16.14
N ALA A 421 -19.48 20.88 16.80
CA ALA A 421 -18.26 21.45 16.22
C ALA A 421 -17.12 20.44 16.08
N ASN A 422 -17.09 19.41 16.94
CA ASN A 422 -15.94 18.55 17.11
C ASN A 422 -16.25 17.07 16.84
N CYS A 423 -17.52 16.67 16.93
CA CYS A 423 -17.90 15.26 16.88
C CYS A 423 -19.19 15.03 16.10
N LEU A 424 -19.20 13.89 15.40
CA LEU A 424 -20.41 13.23 14.94
C LEU A 424 -20.82 12.19 15.98
N TRP A 425 -22.10 12.14 16.31
CA TRP A 425 -22.63 11.37 17.43
C TRP A 425 -23.71 10.41 16.97
N LEU A 426 -23.69 9.19 17.48
CA LEU A 426 -24.73 8.19 17.28
C LEU A 426 -25.26 7.75 18.65
N SER A 427 -26.56 7.99 18.89
CA SER A 427 -27.20 7.66 20.16
C SER A 427 -28.41 6.73 19.96
N ALA A 428 -28.47 5.66 20.73
CA ALA A 428 -29.64 4.79 20.89
C ALA A 428 -29.76 4.35 22.36
N ARG A 429 -30.83 3.66 22.75
CA ARG A 429 -31.11 3.31 24.17
C ARG A 429 -29.90 2.68 24.87
N GLY A 430 -29.21 3.45 25.72
CA GLY A 430 -28.04 3.00 26.47
C GLY A 430 -26.72 2.98 25.68
N LEU A 431 -26.75 3.36 24.41
CA LEU A 431 -25.60 3.48 23.51
C LEU A 431 -25.37 4.95 23.18
N GLU A 432 -24.17 5.45 23.47
CA GLU A 432 -23.75 6.78 23.06
C GLU A 432 -22.34 6.69 22.48
N GLN A 433 -22.23 6.74 21.16
CA GLN A 433 -20.96 6.68 20.46
C GLN A 433 -20.67 7.99 19.74
N ARG A 434 -19.39 8.24 19.48
CA ARG A 434 -18.94 9.42 18.73
C ARG A 434 -17.81 9.09 17.77
N VAL A 435 -17.66 9.96 16.78
CA VAL A 435 -16.52 10.07 15.88
C VAL A 435 -15.97 11.49 16.02
N PRO A 436 -14.75 11.68 16.53
CA PRO A 436 -14.07 12.97 16.46
C PRO A 436 -13.86 13.39 15.01
N LEU A 437 -14.18 14.64 14.66
CA LEU A 437 -14.04 15.12 13.29
C LEU A 437 -12.58 15.42 12.90
N ASP A 438 -11.74 15.72 13.88
CA ASP A 438 -10.32 16.02 13.71
C ASP A 438 -9.46 14.77 13.46
N THR A 439 -9.99 13.58 13.72
CA THR A 439 -9.32 12.32 13.40
C THR A 439 -9.58 11.86 11.96
N LEU A 440 -10.62 12.40 11.31
CA LEU A 440 -11.01 11.97 9.97
C LEU A 440 -9.94 12.32 8.93
N ALA A 441 -9.51 11.32 8.18
CA ALA A 441 -8.63 11.47 7.03
C ALA A 441 -9.43 11.66 5.74
N PHE A 442 -10.63 11.07 5.67
CA PHE A 442 -11.45 11.06 4.47
C PHE A 442 -12.94 10.82 4.79
N ALA A 443 -13.82 11.39 3.97
CA ALA A 443 -15.24 11.10 3.97
C ALA A 443 -15.76 10.94 2.53
N SER A 444 -16.35 9.80 2.21
CA SER A 444 -17.01 9.56 0.92
C SER A 444 -18.53 9.68 1.04
N HIS A 445 -19.21 9.95 -0.09
CA HIS A 445 -20.64 9.77 -0.20
C HIS A 445 -21.03 9.15 -1.55
N ARG A 446 -22.06 8.31 -1.57
CA ARG A 446 -22.58 7.67 -2.78
C ARG A 446 -23.94 8.24 -3.20
N GLY A 447 -24.32 8.01 -4.45
CA GLY A 447 -25.61 8.46 -5.00
C GLY A 447 -26.85 7.79 -4.36
N ASP A 448 -26.68 6.63 -3.74
CA ASP A 448 -27.71 5.89 -3.00
C ASP A 448 -28.02 6.48 -1.61
N GLY A 449 -27.13 7.33 -1.09
CA GLY A 449 -27.25 7.96 0.22
C GLY A 449 -26.26 7.45 1.27
N TRP A 450 -25.35 6.53 0.94
CA TRP A 450 -24.30 6.10 1.85
C TRP A 450 -23.23 7.18 2.06
N ILE A 451 -22.76 7.36 3.29
CA ILE A 451 -21.58 8.15 3.64
C ILE A 451 -20.56 7.20 4.28
N GLY A 452 -19.36 7.11 3.72
CA GLY A 452 -18.22 6.43 4.34
C GLY A 452 -17.32 7.42 5.07
N LEU A 453 -16.82 7.04 6.22
CA LEU A 453 -15.85 7.81 7.02
C LEU A 453 -14.60 6.95 7.23
N LEU A 454 -13.42 7.56 7.15
CA LEU A 454 -12.14 6.93 7.41
C LEU A 454 -11.27 7.90 8.21
N ASP A 455 -10.62 7.41 9.25
CA ASP A 455 -9.69 8.20 10.05
C ASP A 455 -8.22 7.94 9.72
N HIS A 456 -7.33 8.71 10.36
CA HIS A 456 -5.89 8.57 10.18
C HIS A 456 -5.32 7.24 10.69
N ASP A 457 -6.05 6.48 11.50
CA ASP A 457 -5.63 5.15 11.99
C ASP A 457 -6.12 4.01 11.08
N GLY A 458 -6.85 4.33 10.00
CA GLY A 458 -7.45 3.34 9.11
C GLY A 458 -8.74 2.72 9.65
N ARG A 459 -9.38 3.32 10.66
CA ARG A 459 -10.71 2.92 11.15
C ARG A 459 -11.78 3.53 10.27
N SER A 460 -12.82 2.76 9.99
CA SER A 460 -13.90 3.18 9.10
C SER A 460 -15.28 3.09 9.76
N ALA A 461 -16.22 3.85 9.22
CA ALA A 461 -17.64 3.72 9.53
C ALA A 461 -18.53 4.16 8.38
N GLY A 462 -19.75 3.66 8.39
CA GLY A 462 -20.78 3.99 7.42
C GLY A 462 -22.00 4.67 8.03
N ILE A 463 -22.64 5.54 7.24
CA ILE A 463 -23.94 6.15 7.57
C ILE A 463 -24.81 6.12 6.32
N ASP A 464 -25.93 5.41 6.40
CA ASP A 464 -26.97 5.51 5.39
C ASP A 464 -27.86 6.73 5.66
N MET A 465 -27.79 7.77 4.82
CA MET A 465 -28.64 8.95 4.93
C MET A 465 -30.13 8.62 4.79
N THR A 466 -30.49 7.54 4.11
CA THR A 466 -31.89 7.14 3.91
C THR A 466 -32.54 6.68 5.20
N ASP A 467 -31.75 6.21 6.17
CA ASP A 467 -32.22 5.82 7.51
C ASP A 467 -32.67 7.02 8.34
N PHE A 468 -32.23 8.24 8.02
CA PHE A 468 -32.51 9.43 8.81
C PHE A 468 -33.55 10.35 8.15
N ARG A 469 -34.35 11.03 8.98
CA ARG A 469 -35.23 12.12 8.52
C ARG A 469 -34.38 13.32 8.13
N ARG A 470 -34.59 13.86 6.93
CA ARG A 470 -33.74 14.92 6.34
C ARG A 470 -32.27 14.49 6.26
N GLY A 471 -32.02 13.22 5.95
CA GLY A 471 -30.65 12.68 5.95
C GLY A 471 -29.73 13.32 4.92
N ARG A 472 -30.24 13.84 3.80
CA ARG A 472 -29.43 14.59 2.82
C ARG A 472 -28.68 15.78 3.45
N ASP A 473 -29.30 16.43 4.44
CA ASP A 473 -28.71 17.56 5.16
C ASP A 473 -27.48 17.13 6.00
N ILE A 474 -27.29 15.83 6.28
CA ILE A 474 -26.13 15.32 7.02
C ILE A 474 -24.84 15.61 6.26
N LEU A 475 -24.83 15.30 4.96
CA LEU A 475 -23.67 15.52 4.10
C LEU A 475 -23.31 17.00 4.00
N ASP A 476 -24.31 17.87 3.81
CA ASP A 476 -24.12 19.32 3.75
C ASP A 476 -23.52 19.88 5.04
N GLU A 477 -23.98 19.38 6.19
CA GLU A 477 -23.50 19.82 7.50
C GLU A 477 -22.09 19.26 7.82
N LEU A 478 -21.75 18.06 7.37
CA LEU A 478 -20.40 17.50 7.46
C LEU A 478 -19.43 18.30 6.58
N ALA A 479 -19.79 18.57 5.32
CA ALA A 479 -18.94 19.31 4.39
C ALA A 479 -18.63 20.75 4.86
N LYS A 480 -19.51 21.38 5.66
CA LYS A 480 -19.25 22.70 6.27
C LYS A 480 -18.23 22.67 7.42
N ARG A 481 -18.04 21.51 8.07
CA ARG A 481 -17.21 21.37 9.27
C ARG A 481 -15.88 20.70 8.99
N LEU A 482 -15.82 19.86 7.96
CA LEU A 482 -14.59 19.19 7.54
C LEU A 482 -13.77 20.10 6.62
N PRO A 483 -12.43 19.93 6.61
CA PRO A 483 -11.56 20.64 5.68
C PRO A 483 -12.03 20.52 4.23
N VAL A 484 -11.88 21.62 3.47
CA VAL A 484 -12.14 21.60 2.03
C VAL A 484 -11.27 20.51 1.41
N GLY A 485 -11.90 19.59 0.70
CA GLY A 485 -11.18 18.48 0.07
C GLY A 485 -11.43 17.10 0.70
N LEU A 486 -11.94 17.06 1.93
CA LEU A 486 -12.06 15.81 2.69
C LEU A 486 -13.32 15.02 2.35
N VAL A 487 -14.41 15.72 1.98
CA VAL A 487 -15.67 15.12 1.55
C VAL A 487 -15.69 14.94 0.02
N ARG A 488 -16.00 13.72 -0.44
CA ARG A 488 -15.84 13.30 -1.84
C ARG A 488 -16.99 12.39 -2.29
N ALA A 489 -17.49 12.56 -3.52
CA ALA A 489 -18.50 11.65 -4.09
C ALA A 489 -17.86 10.37 -4.65
N THR A 490 -18.31 9.19 -4.25
CA THR A 490 -17.86 7.91 -4.81
C THR A 490 -18.95 7.29 -5.68
N PRO A 491 -18.58 6.57 -6.76
CA PRO A 491 -19.51 5.82 -7.57
C PRO A 491 -20.16 4.69 -6.75
N HIS A 492 -21.30 4.24 -7.24
CA HIS A 492 -21.96 3.04 -6.71
C HIS A 492 -21.28 1.81 -7.32
N PRO A 493 -20.90 0.79 -6.52
CA PRO A 493 -20.32 -0.45 -7.04
C PRO A 493 -21.28 -1.23 -7.94
#